data_AF-A0A1S2VD42-F1
#
_entry.id   AF-A0A1S2VD42-F1
#
_cell.length_a   1.000
_cell.length_b   1.000
_cell.length_c   1.000
_cell.angle_alpha   90.00
_cell.angle_beta   90.00
_cell.angle_gamma   90.00
#
_symmetry.space_group_name_H-M   'P 1'
#
loop_
_entity.id
_entity.type
_entity.pdbx_description
1 polymer ?
#
loop_
_entity_poly.entity_id
_entity_poly.type
_entity_poly.pdbx_seq_one_letter_code
_entity_poly.pdbx_strand_id
1 'polypeptide(L)'
;MQTHPFFSPAFIETLMQQRMPEQRIRVQHCEPLPIDNSASILVTLTAGISDKLIGHFAFRVHFTVDGQPRSRKMVMKIKPNGDKIAGMLTGLAQLSGEPLASTYPPFQAWTGFQHTHMRETLVYRHLTSPILPAIFGVHIDPVNDLYIILMEYLDEVTLMNSTMTPDRWTDTHIRTALTQLAAWHASYLRQPLPFADAFWSDAPSAAYMLRLRPLWQALFNQAVSRFPDLYPAGEAGLLQQAIDHLPAYWGELEQVPKTFIHNDLNPRNTCFKETANGLQFCVYDWELATYHIPQYDVAEFLCFVLDTDRYALRQTYLEFYRGQLHALTGTHGDPATFRRHFALAALDFGLHRLGLYMMAHSVSPYPFLPRVVASYLNTLSQFRTDVYDTLFSKSA
;
A
#
# COMPACT_ATOMS: atom_id res chain seq x y z
N MET A 1 -8.83 -17.30 31.36
CA MET A 1 -8.12 -17.49 30.07
C MET A 1 -6.67 -17.16 30.32
N GLN A 2 -5.74 -18.11 30.20
CA GLN A 2 -4.31 -17.77 30.33
C GLN A 2 -3.97 -16.77 29.22
N THR A 3 -3.49 -15.60 29.59
CA THR A 3 -3.04 -14.57 28.63
C THR A 3 -1.86 -15.13 27.86
N HIS A 4 -1.93 -15.15 26.54
CA HIS A 4 -0.83 -15.58 25.67
C HIS A 4 0.47 -14.85 26.07
N PRO A 5 1.65 -15.49 26.06
CA PRO A 5 2.90 -14.88 26.55
C PRO A 5 3.25 -13.53 25.91
N PHE A 6 2.89 -13.34 24.63
CA PHE A 6 3.06 -12.07 23.91
C PHE A 6 2.21 -10.91 24.46
N PHE A 7 1.16 -11.20 25.24
CA PHE A 7 0.30 -10.17 25.83
C PHE A 7 0.69 -9.84 27.27
N SER A 8 1.76 -10.46 27.77
CA SER A 8 2.24 -10.21 29.12
C SER A 8 2.86 -8.80 29.24
N PRO A 9 2.71 -8.13 30.41
CA PRO A 9 3.41 -6.89 30.70
C PRO A 9 4.92 -6.97 30.44
N ALA A 10 5.55 -8.08 30.80
CA ALA A 10 6.99 -8.29 30.62
C ALA A 10 7.42 -8.30 29.14
N PHE A 11 6.63 -8.93 28.26
CA PHE A 11 6.93 -8.93 26.83
C PHE A 11 6.77 -7.53 26.23
N ILE A 12 5.65 -6.85 26.52
CA ILE A 12 5.40 -5.48 26.05
C ILE A 12 6.47 -4.51 26.57
N GLU A 13 6.88 -4.64 27.84
CA GLU A 13 7.98 -3.86 28.41
C GLU A 13 9.28 -4.05 27.63
N THR A 14 9.61 -5.30 27.29
CA THR A 14 10.82 -5.61 26.50
C THR A 14 10.79 -4.92 25.14
N LEU A 15 9.64 -4.97 24.43
CA LEU A 15 9.49 -4.29 23.14
C LEU A 15 9.68 -2.78 23.25
N MET A 16 9.07 -2.17 24.27
CA MET A 16 9.15 -0.73 24.51
C MET A 16 10.56 -0.28 24.89
N GLN A 17 11.26 -1.03 25.75
CA GLN A 17 12.65 -0.75 26.13
C GLN A 17 13.61 -0.91 24.96
N GLN A 18 13.41 -1.90 24.08
CA GLN A 18 14.21 -2.05 22.86
C GLN A 18 14.06 -0.85 21.92
N ARG A 19 12.85 -0.27 21.83
CA ARG A 19 12.59 0.90 20.99
C ARG A 19 13.10 2.19 21.62
N MET A 20 13.05 2.31 22.94
CA MET A 20 13.38 3.52 23.70
C MET A 20 14.39 3.20 24.82
N PRO A 21 15.62 2.77 24.49
CA PRO A 21 16.59 2.26 25.47
C PRO A 21 17.03 3.31 26.51
N GLU A 22 16.92 4.59 26.16
CA GLU A 22 17.24 5.72 27.03
C GLU A 22 16.18 5.98 28.12
N GLN A 23 14.98 5.40 27.99
CA GLN A 23 13.86 5.61 28.92
C GLN A 23 13.72 4.44 29.90
N ARG A 24 13.53 4.74 31.19
CA ARG A 24 13.22 3.70 32.19
C ARG A 24 11.74 3.36 32.13
N ILE A 25 11.38 2.47 31.21
CA ILE A 25 10.02 1.99 31.02
C ILE A 25 9.74 0.80 31.93
N ARG A 26 8.64 0.86 32.70
CA ARG A 26 8.09 -0.31 33.42
C ARG A 26 6.62 -0.50 33.10
N VAL A 27 6.25 -1.65 32.53
CA VAL A 27 4.85 -1.97 32.22
C VAL A 27 4.22 -2.66 33.42
N GLN A 28 3.18 -2.05 33.97
CA GLN A 28 2.52 -2.50 35.19
C GLN A 28 1.38 -3.47 34.87
N HIS A 29 0.55 -3.12 33.89
CA HIS A 29 -0.63 -3.89 33.52
C HIS A 29 -1.06 -3.64 32.07
N CYS A 30 -1.68 -4.64 31.45
CA CYS A 30 -2.23 -4.58 30.09
C CYS A 30 -3.67 -5.07 30.11
N GLU A 31 -4.61 -4.20 29.76
CA GLU A 31 -6.04 -4.51 29.71
C GLU A 31 -6.44 -4.76 28.24
N PRO A 32 -6.92 -5.96 27.87
CA PRO A 32 -7.39 -6.22 26.52
C PRO A 32 -8.57 -5.32 26.15
N LEU A 33 -8.59 -4.84 24.91
CA LEU A 33 -9.68 -4.06 24.32
C LEU A 33 -10.29 -4.83 23.15
N PRO A 34 -11.62 -4.70 22.91
CA PRO A 34 -12.21 -5.22 21.69
C PRO A 34 -11.62 -4.48 20.48
N ILE A 35 -11.34 -5.24 19.42
CA ILE A 35 -10.92 -4.71 18.13
C ILE A 35 -11.64 -5.47 17.03
N ASP A 36 -12.10 -4.73 16.03
CA ASP A 36 -12.67 -5.33 14.83
C ASP A 36 -11.55 -5.71 13.85
N ASN A 37 -11.41 -7.01 13.60
CA ASN A 37 -10.44 -7.55 12.65
C ASN A 37 -11.02 -7.72 11.23
N SER A 38 -12.31 -7.43 11.01
CA SER A 38 -13.01 -7.71 9.75
C SER A 38 -12.50 -6.93 8.54
N ALA A 39 -11.89 -5.76 8.77
CA ALA A 39 -11.33 -4.91 7.72
C ALA A 39 -10.01 -5.44 7.13
N SER A 40 -9.32 -6.37 7.83
CA SER A 40 -8.03 -6.90 7.38
C SER A 40 -8.22 -8.14 6.50
N ILE A 41 -8.02 -7.97 5.20
CA ILE A 41 -8.10 -9.07 4.21
C ILE A 41 -7.18 -10.23 4.60
N LEU A 42 -5.95 -9.96 5.04
CA LEU A 42 -5.01 -11.01 5.44
C LEU A 42 -5.48 -11.78 6.67
N VAL A 43 -6.12 -11.12 7.65
CA VAL A 43 -6.69 -11.81 8.81
C VAL A 43 -7.87 -12.67 8.36
N THR A 44 -8.73 -12.17 7.48
CA THR A 44 -9.83 -12.97 6.92
C THR A 44 -9.34 -14.17 6.12
N LEU A 45 -8.28 -14.02 5.30
CA LEU A 45 -7.71 -15.10 4.49
C LEU A 45 -6.96 -16.14 5.31
N THR A 46 -6.38 -15.75 6.46
CA THR A 46 -5.65 -16.67 7.37
C THR A 46 -6.55 -17.32 8.42
N ALA A 47 -7.79 -16.83 8.60
CA ALA A 47 -8.73 -17.33 9.58
C ALA A 47 -9.05 -18.82 9.35
N GLY A 48 -8.75 -19.66 10.35
CA GLY A 48 -9.02 -21.09 10.32
C GLY A 48 -7.98 -21.97 9.60
N ILE A 49 -6.88 -21.38 9.10
CA ILE A 49 -5.82 -22.10 8.37
C ILE A 49 -4.55 -22.30 9.24
N SER A 50 -4.39 -21.52 10.32
CA SER A 50 -3.23 -21.62 11.20
C SER A 50 -3.61 -21.73 12.67
N ASP A 51 -2.97 -22.66 13.38
CA ASP A 51 -2.99 -22.74 14.84
C ASP A 51 -2.17 -21.62 15.52
N LYS A 52 -1.46 -20.81 14.72
CA LYS A 52 -0.67 -19.68 15.23
C LYS A 52 -1.57 -18.47 15.47
N LEU A 53 -1.26 -17.75 16.55
CA LEU A 53 -1.91 -16.49 16.90
C LEU A 53 -1.54 -15.41 15.87
N ILE A 54 -2.43 -15.14 14.91
CA ILE A 54 -2.27 -14.12 13.87
C ILE A 54 -3.41 -13.11 13.98
N GLY A 55 -3.12 -11.83 13.76
CA GLY A 55 -4.12 -10.76 13.71
C GLY A 55 -3.76 -9.55 14.56
N HIS A 56 -4.76 -8.71 14.82
CA HIS A 56 -4.62 -7.51 15.64
C HIS A 56 -5.23 -7.73 17.02
N PHE A 57 -4.49 -7.31 18.04
CA PHE A 57 -4.87 -7.42 19.45
C PHE A 57 -4.68 -6.06 20.10
N ALA A 58 -5.76 -5.48 20.61
CA ALA A 58 -5.72 -4.15 21.22
C ALA A 58 -5.60 -4.24 22.74
N PHE A 59 -4.85 -3.30 23.31
CA PHE A 59 -4.63 -3.22 24.75
C PHE A 59 -4.67 -1.76 25.21
N ARG A 60 -5.16 -1.53 26.42
CA ARG A 60 -4.75 -0.36 27.22
C ARG A 60 -3.56 -0.76 28.07
N VAL A 61 -2.41 -0.15 27.79
CA VAL A 61 -1.15 -0.43 28.48
C VAL A 61 -0.93 0.64 29.54
N HIS A 62 -0.79 0.22 30.79
CA HIS A 62 -0.44 1.05 31.93
C HIS A 62 1.03 0.85 32.26
N PHE A 63 1.81 1.92 32.20
CA PHE A 63 3.26 1.86 32.35
C PHE A 63 3.80 3.12 32.99
N THR A 64 5.03 3.07 33.47
CA THR A 64 5.77 4.25 33.91
C THR A 64 6.91 4.54 32.95
N VAL A 65 7.21 5.82 32.77
CA VAL A 65 8.43 6.30 32.10
C VAL A 65 9.14 7.17 33.12
N ASP A 66 10.33 6.76 33.54
CA ASP A 66 11.13 7.46 34.55
C ASP A 66 10.34 7.71 35.85
N GLY A 67 9.55 6.71 36.25
CA GLY A 67 8.69 6.75 37.44
C GLY A 67 7.37 7.50 37.26
N GLN A 68 7.14 8.19 36.14
CA GLN A 68 5.90 8.91 35.88
C GLN A 68 4.85 8.00 35.23
N PRO A 69 3.64 7.87 35.80
CA PRO A 69 2.60 7.00 35.27
C PRO A 69 2.05 7.50 33.93
N ARG A 70 1.81 6.56 33.02
CA ARG A 70 1.24 6.75 31.68
C ARG A 70 0.23 5.64 31.41
N SER A 71 -0.77 5.96 30.58
CA SER A 71 -1.68 4.98 30.01
C SER A 71 -1.90 5.30 28.54
N ARG A 72 -1.80 4.30 27.67
CA ARG A 72 -2.01 4.44 26.23
C ARG A 72 -2.74 3.23 25.66
N LYS A 73 -3.60 3.44 24.67
CA LYS A 73 -4.11 2.36 23.84
C LYS A 73 -3.06 1.99 22.79
N MET A 74 -2.84 0.70 22.60
CA MET A 74 -1.88 0.14 21.66
C MET A 74 -2.51 -1.02 20.90
N VAL A 75 -2.00 -1.29 19.71
CA VAL A 75 -2.32 -2.48 18.92
C VAL A 75 -1.07 -3.31 18.73
N MET A 76 -1.18 -4.60 19.04
CA MET A 76 -0.20 -5.61 18.67
C MET A 76 -0.68 -6.29 17.38
N LYS A 77 0.08 -6.13 16.30
CA LYS A 77 -0.11 -6.83 15.03
C LYS A 77 0.84 -8.03 15.01
N ILE A 78 0.29 -9.24 15.01
CA ILE A 78 1.07 -10.48 14.83
C ILE A 78 0.87 -10.95 13.39
N LYS A 79 1.95 -10.96 12.61
CA LYS A 79 1.89 -11.17 11.17
C LYS A 79 2.12 -12.64 10.79
N PRO A 80 1.41 -13.15 9.77
CA PRO A 80 1.75 -14.42 9.14
C PRO A 80 3.05 -14.29 8.34
N ASN A 81 3.73 -15.41 8.10
CA ASN A 81 4.77 -15.47 7.09
C ASN A 81 4.22 -15.07 5.72
N GLY A 82 4.99 -14.33 4.94
CA GLY A 82 4.60 -13.88 3.61
C GLY A 82 4.55 -15.04 2.60
N ASP A 83 5.28 -16.14 2.80
CA ASP A 83 5.12 -17.36 1.98
C ASP A 83 3.70 -17.93 2.13
N LYS A 84 3.11 -17.86 3.32
CA LYS A 84 1.71 -18.30 3.55
C LYS A 84 0.74 -17.39 2.82
N ILE A 85 0.99 -16.08 2.82
CA ILE A 85 0.17 -15.11 2.09
C ILE A 85 0.28 -15.31 0.57
N ALA A 86 1.49 -15.49 0.05
CA ALA A 86 1.71 -15.79 -1.37
C ALA A 86 0.98 -17.08 -1.78
N GLY A 87 1.03 -18.13 -0.95
CA GLY A 87 0.28 -19.37 -1.17
C GLY A 87 -1.25 -19.18 -1.17
N MET A 88 -1.79 -18.33 -0.29
CA MET A 88 -3.22 -17.99 -0.28
C MET A 88 -3.65 -17.28 -1.56
N LEU A 89 -2.82 -16.36 -2.07
CA LEU A 89 -3.08 -15.67 -3.33
C LEU A 89 -3.03 -16.63 -4.52
N THR A 90 -2.13 -17.61 -4.51
CA THR A 90 -2.13 -18.72 -5.47
C THR A 90 -3.44 -19.51 -5.39
N GLY A 91 -3.97 -19.76 -4.20
CA GLY A 91 -5.29 -20.38 -4.02
C GLY A 91 -6.43 -19.53 -4.61
N LEU A 92 -6.41 -18.21 -4.42
CA LEU A 92 -7.37 -17.29 -5.05
C LEU A 92 -7.29 -17.32 -6.58
N ALA A 93 -6.07 -17.38 -7.13
CA ALA A 93 -5.83 -17.51 -8.57
C ALA A 93 -6.35 -18.85 -9.13
N GLN A 94 -6.33 -19.92 -8.35
CA GLN A 94 -6.91 -21.20 -8.73
C GLN A 94 -8.44 -21.17 -8.72
N LEU A 95 -9.05 -20.60 -7.67
CA LEU A 95 -10.51 -20.41 -7.58
C LEU A 95 -11.06 -19.50 -8.68
N SER A 96 -10.20 -18.59 -9.15
CA SER A 96 -10.41 -17.67 -10.25
C SER A 96 -10.54 -18.33 -11.63
N GLY A 97 -10.11 -19.59 -11.78
CA GLY A 97 -10.18 -20.37 -13.03
C GLY A 97 -9.03 -20.14 -14.02
N GLU A 98 -9.04 -20.88 -15.13
CA GLU A 98 -8.06 -20.75 -16.21
C GLU A 98 -8.26 -19.45 -17.03
N PRO A 99 -7.18 -18.83 -17.57
CA PRO A 99 -5.79 -19.29 -17.53
C PRO A 99 -5.02 -18.92 -16.24
N LEU A 100 -5.66 -18.21 -15.31
CA LEU A 100 -4.97 -17.64 -14.14
C LEU A 100 -4.50 -18.73 -13.15
N ALA A 101 -5.30 -19.80 -13.00
CA ALA A 101 -4.98 -20.95 -12.17
C ALA A 101 -3.61 -21.59 -12.51
N SER A 102 -3.28 -21.70 -13.80
CA SER A 102 -2.00 -22.24 -14.27
C SER A 102 -0.90 -21.17 -14.39
N THR A 103 -1.27 -19.93 -14.70
CA THR A 103 -0.31 -18.84 -14.96
C THR A 103 0.26 -18.23 -13.68
N TYR A 104 -0.52 -18.10 -12.61
CA TYR A 104 -0.11 -17.41 -11.37
C TYR A 104 1.01 -18.13 -10.58
N PRO A 105 0.94 -19.45 -10.31
CA PRO A 105 1.85 -20.11 -9.37
C PRO A 105 3.35 -19.90 -9.64
N PRO A 106 3.84 -19.96 -10.91
CA PRO A 106 5.25 -19.68 -11.21
C PRO A 106 5.74 -18.28 -10.83
N PHE A 107 4.82 -17.32 -10.68
CA PHE A 107 5.13 -15.92 -10.37
C PHE A 107 4.79 -15.51 -8.93
N GLN A 108 4.26 -16.41 -8.08
CA GLN A 108 3.75 -16.05 -6.74
C GLN A 108 4.77 -15.30 -5.85
N ALA A 109 6.06 -15.62 -5.98
CA ALA A 109 7.14 -14.98 -5.24
C ALA A 109 7.39 -13.52 -5.65
N TRP A 110 6.90 -13.13 -6.83
CA TRP A 110 7.18 -11.87 -7.49
C TRP A 110 6.00 -10.88 -7.42
N THR A 111 4.89 -11.23 -6.77
CA THR A 111 3.68 -10.41 -6.72
C THR A 111 3.64 -9.42 -5.55
N GLY A 112 4.75 -9.22 -4.83
CA GLY A 112 4.82 -8.32 -3.67
C GLY A 112 4.52 -8.97 -2.33
N PHE A 113 3.92 -10.16 -2.29
CA PHE A 113 3.35 -10.71 -1.06
C PHE A 113 4.31 -11.59 -0.24
N GLN A 114 5.36 -12.14 -0.86
CA GLN A 114 6.27 -13.11 -0.24
C GLN A 114 6.97 -12.57 1.02
N HIS A 115 7.27 -11.27 1.05
CA HIS A 115 8.04 -10.66 2.13
C HIS A 115 7.27 -9.61 2.94
N THR A 116 5.94 -9.58 2.85
CA THR A 116 5.05 -8.64 3.56
C THR A 116 5.32 -8.50 5.06
N HIS A 117 5.64 -9.60 5.74
CA HIS A 117 6.03 -9.63 7.14
C HIS A 117 7.36 -8.90 7.42
N MET A 118 8.39 -9.12 6.59
CA MET A 118 9.69 -8.46 6.74
C MET A 118 9.66 -7.01 6.30
N ARG A 119 8.95 -6.67 5.22
CA ARG A 119 8.87 -5.29 4.72
C ARG A 119 8.32 -4.34 5.75
N GLU A 120 7.14 -4.64 6.29
CA GLU A 120 6.49 -3.76 7.27
C GLU A 120 7.31 -3.68 8.57
N THR A 121 7.84 -4.80 9.06
CA THR A 121 8.65 -4.80 10.29
C THR A 121 9.94 -4.00 10.14
N LEU A 122 10.62 -4.07 8.99
CA LEU A 122 11.81 -3.26 8.72
C LEU A 122 11.48 -1.78 8.56
N VAL A 123 10.40 -1.43 7.85
CA VAL A 123 9.92 -0.05 7.74
C VAL A 123 9.70 0.55 9.12
N TYR A 124 8.92 -0.12 9.99
CA TYR A 124 8.61 0.40 11.32
C TYR A 124 9.78 0.34 12.31
N ARG A 125 10.74 -0.57 12.11
CA ARG A 125 11.94 -0.63 12.94
C ARG A 125 12.87 0.54 12.66
N HIS A 126 13.08 0.88 11.39
CA HIS A 126 14.17 1.76 10.98
C HIS A 126 13.75 3.13 10.49
N LEU A 127 12.53 3.28 9.95
CA LEU A 127 12.07 4.56 9.41
C LEU A 127 11.32 5.37 10.46
N THR A 128 11.41 6.70 10.32
CA THR A 128 10.66 7.64 11.15
C THR A 128 10.15 8.76 10.24
N SER A 129 8.87 9.08 10.35
CA SER A 129 8.24 10.17 9.62
C SER A 129 6.91 10.51 10.29
N PRO A 130 6.45 11.77 10.25
CA PRO A 130 5.12 12.14 10.72
C PRO A 130 3.98 11.33 10.08
N ILE A 131 4.15 10.81 8.85
CA ILE A 131 3.09 10.02 8.22
C ILE A 131 2.99 8.58 8.75
N LEU A 132 4.01 8.09 9.45
CA LEU A 132 3.98 6.75 10.02
C LEU A 132 3.19 6.76 11.34
N PRO A 133 2.53 5.65 11.70
CA PRO A 133 2.04 5.49 13.05
C PRO A 133 3.21 5.46 14.04
N ALA A 134 2.94 5.87 15.28
CA ALA A 134 3.86 5.71 16.38
C ALA A 134 4.07 4.22 16.67
N ILE A 135 5.33 3.79 16.60
CA ILE A 135 5.75 2.41 16.82
C ILE A 135 6.42 2.32 18.19
N PHE A 136 5.87 1.47 19.05
CA PHE A 136 6.37 1.20 20.40
C PHE A 136 7.34 0.03 20.45
N GLY A 137 7.32 -0.87 19.47
CA GLY A 137 8.35 -1.91 19.35
C GLY A 137 8.08 -2.89 18.22
N VAL A 138 9.13 -3.62 17.83
CA VAL A 138 9.08 -4.61 16.75
C VAL A 138 9.86 -5.85 17.15
N HIS A 139 9.22 -7.02 17.14
CA HIS A 139 9.85 -8.31 17.37
C HIS A 139 9.93 -9.11 16.07
N ILE A 140 11.09 -9.66 15.77
CA ILE A 140 11.33 -10.52 14.60
C ILE A 140 12.05 -11.75 15.12
N ASP A 141 11.41 -12.91 15.01
CA ASP A 141 11.96 -14.22 15.34
C ASP A 141 11.66 -15.18 14.19
N PRO A 142 12.56 -15.25 13.18
CA PRO A 142 12.37 -16.11 12.02
C PRO A 142 12.43 -17.60 12.37
N VAL A 143 13.12 -17.98 13.46
CA VAL A 143 13.26 -19.38 13.89
C VAL A 143 11.91 -19.95 14.29
N ASN A 144 11.10 -19.15 15.00
CA ASN A 144 9.76 -19.53 15.41
C ASN A 144 8.66 -19.04 14.45
N ASP A 145 9.05 -18.41 13.33
CA ASP A 145 8.15 -17.82 12.33
C ASP A 145 7.15 -16.87 13.01
N LEU A 146 7.70 -15.87 13.70
CA LEU A 146 6.98 -14.88 14.51
C LEU A 146 7.45 -13.46 14.20
N TYR A 147 6.49 -12.60 13.84
CA TYR A 147 6.73 -11.22 13.45
C TYR A 147 5.67 -10.34 14.12
N ILE A 148 6.09 -9.45 15.03
CA ILE A 148 5.19 -8.66 15.85
C ILE A 148 5.54 -7.18 15.74
N ILE A 149 4.51 -6.35 15.57
CA ILE A 149 4.59 -4.90 15.65
C ILE A 149 3.68 -4.45 16.80
N LEU A 150 4.22 -3.67 17.73
CA LEU A 150 3.46 -2.94 18.73
C LEU A 150 3.41 -1.46 18.30
N MET A 151 2.22 -0.97 18.02
CA MET A 151 1.99 0.38 17.49
C MET A 151 0.86 1.08 18.25
N GLU A 152 0.72 2.38 18.04
CA GLU A 152 -0.42 3.12 18.56
C GLU A 152 -1.74 2.53 18.07
N TYR A 153 -2.73 2.62 18.94
CA TYR A 153 -4.11 2.42 18.53
C TYR A 153 -4.55 3.72 17.85
N LEU A 154 -4.96 3.65 16.58
CA LEU A 154 -5.47 4.79 15.84
C LEU A 154 -6.92 5.07 16.24
N ASP A 155 -7.14 5.52 17.48
CA ASP A 155 -8.40 6.11 17.92
C ASP A 155 -8.40 7.62 17.71
N GLU A 156 -9.60 8.23 17.68
CA GLU A 156 -9.76 9.68 17.47
C GLU A 156 -9.20 10.18 16.12
N VAL A 157 -9.21 9.32 15.11
CA VAL A 157 -8.84 9.64 13.73
C VAL A 157 -10.07 9.86 12.85
N THR A 158 -9.90 10.61 11.76
CA THR A 158 -10.92 10.80 10.73
C THR A 158 -10.55 10.04 9.45
N LEU A 159 -11.57 9.72 8.64
CA LEU A 159 -11.45 9.03 7.34
C LEU A 159 -10.80 7.62 7.36
N MET A 160 -10.61 7.00 8.53
CA MET A 160 -10.23 5.58 8.61
C MET A 160 -11.33 4.70 7.99
N ASN A 161 -10.93 3.73 7.16
CA ASN A 161 -11.83 2.81 6.45
C ASN A 161 -12.91 3.51 5.61
N SER A 162 -12.58 4.64 4.98
CA SER A 162 -13.55 5.49 4.25
C SER A 162 -13.69 5.17 2.75
N THR A 163 -13.35 3.95 2.31
CA THR A 163 -13.37 3.56 0.88
C THR A 163 -14.74 3.68 0.22
N MET A 164 -15.81 3.54 0.98
CA MET A 164 -17.19 3.65 0.50
C MET A 164 -17.72 5.08 0.48
N THR A 165 -16.98 6.04 1.04
CA THR A 165 -17.40 7.44 1.20
C THR A 165 -16.33 8.39 0.66
N PRO A 166 -16.00 8.33 -0.65
CA PRO A 166 -15.00 9.23 -1.24
C PRO A 166 -15.40 10.71 -1.10
N ASP A 167 -16.70 11.02 -1.06
CA ASP A 167 -17.28 12.35 -0.86
C ASP A 167 -16.77 13.05 0.42
N ARG A 168 -16.43 12.27 1.46
CA ARG A 168 -15.87 12.79 2.71
C ARG A 168 -14.43 13.31 2.58
N TRP A 169 -13.71 12.94 1.52
CA TRP A 169 -12.36 13.44 1.25
C TRP A 169 -12.41 14.84 0.65
N THR A 170 -12.44 15.86 1.51
CA THR A 170 -12.49 17.28 1.07
C THR A 170 -11.18 17.71 0.39
N ASP A 171 -11.20 18.86 -0.30
CA ASP A 171 -9.99 19.45 -0.91
C ASP A 171 -8.85 19.61 0.13
N THR A 172 -9.17 20.06 1.35
CA THR A 172 -8.23 20.15 2.47
C THR A 172 -7.58 18.81 2.80
N HIS A 173 -8.35 17.73 2.89
CA HIS A 173 -7.80 16.40 3.18
C HIS A 173 -6.88 15.93 2.05
N ILE A 174 -7.34 16.03 0.80
CA ILE A 174 -6.57 15.57 -0.37
C ILE A 174 -5.25 16.35 -0.49
N ARG A 175 -5.28 17.69 -0.38
CA ARG A 175 -4.06 18.51 -0.41
C ARG A 175 -3.13 18.21 0.75
N THR A 176 -3.66 18.00 1.95
CA THR A 176 -2.84 17.64 3.12
C THR A 176 -2.13 16.30 2.91
N ALA A 177 -2.85 15.28 2.42
CA ALA A 177 -2.26 13.99 2.08
C ALA A 177 -1.16 14.15 1.03
N LEU A 178 -1.41 14.87 -0.06
CA LEU A 178 -0.43 15.07 -1.13
C LEU A 178 0.80 15.86 -0.68
N THR A 179 0.65 16.88 0.19
CA THR A 179 1.78 17.61 0.75
C THR A 179 2.67 16.71 1.61
N GLN A 180 2.07 15.94 2.53
CA GLN A 180 2.83 15.09 3.45
C GLN A 180 3.42 13.86 2.73
N LEU A 181 2.72 13.35 1.70
CA LEU A 181 3.23 12.33 0.80
C LEU A 181 4.41 12.83 -0.04
N ALA A 182 4.37 14.08 -0.52
CA ALA A 182 5.49 14.68 -1.23
C ALA A 182 6.74 14.79 -0.34
N ALA A 183 6.56 15.13 0.95
CA ALA A 183 7.65 15.14 1.94
C ALA A 183 8.24 13.74 2.17
N TRP A 184 7.41 12.72 2.25
CA TRP A 184 7.86 11.33 2.33
C TRP A 184 8.67 10.95 1.09
N HIS A 185 8.10 11.14 -0.11
CA HIS A 185 8.78 10.81 -1.35
C HIS A 185 10.08 11.59 -1.56
N ALA A 186 10.13 12.87 -1.20
CA ALA A 186 11.35 13.67 -1.27
C ALA A 186 12.46 13.09 -0.38
N SER A 187 12.12 12.56 0.80
CA SER A 187 13.08 12.02 1.76
C SER A 187 13.77 10.74 1.26
N TYR A 188 13.13 9.99 0.37
CA TYR A 188 13.64 8.71 -0.14
C TYR A 188 13.94 8.73 -1.65
N LEU A 189 13.81 9.89 -2.31
CA LEU A 189 14.09 10.02 -3.73
C LEU A 189 15.57 9.77 -4.02
N ARG A 190 15.89 8.71 -4.76
CA ARG A 190 17.27 8.25 -5.05
C ARG A 190 18.12 7.97 -3.79
N GLN A 191 17.50 7.75 -2.64
CA GLN A 191 18.20 7.43 -1.41
C GLN A 191 18.11 5.93 -1.12
N PRO A 192 19.21 5.28 -0.70
CA PRO A 192 19.13 3.93 -0.18
C PRO A 192 18.39 3.93 1.16
N LEU A 193 17.67 2.84 1.45
CA LEU A 193 17.09 2.62 2.77
C LEU A 193 18.19 2.35 3.81
N PRO A 194 17.95 2.66 5.10
CA PRO A 194 18.90 2.44 6.18
C PRO A 194 19.02 0.95 6.59
N PHE A 195 18.57 0.02 5.74
CA PHE A 195 18.61 -1.42 5.95
C PHE A 195 18.77 -2.15 4.61
N ALA A 196 19.24 -3.41 4.67
CA ALA A 196 19.42 -4.23 3.49
C ALA A 196 18.09 -4.47 2.76
N ASP A 197 18.12 -4.37 1.44
CA ASP A 197 16.98 -4.48 0.53
C ASP A 197 16.70 -5.92 0.08
N ALA A 198 17.23 -6.92 0.80
CA ALA A 198 17.12 -8.34 0.45
C ALA A 198 15.66 -8.83 0.29
N PHE A 199 14.69 -8.14 0.89
CA PHE A 199 13.26 -8.43 0.83
C PHE A 199 12.50 -7.68 -0.29
N TRP A 200 13.22 -6.95 -1.14
CA TRP A 200 12.71 -6.17 -2.28
C TRP A 200 13.27 -6.66 -3.62
N SER A 201 13.59 -7.95 -3.72
CA SER A 201 14.08 -8.59 -4.94
C SER A 201 13.10 -8.53 -6.13
N ASP A 202 11.82 -8.31 -5.84
CA ASP A 202 10.70 -8.13 -6.77
C ASP A 202 10.37 -6.64 -7.02
N ALA A 203 11.25 -5.70 -6.67
CA ALA A 203 11.05 -4.29 -6.95
C ALA A 203 10.83 -4.06 -8.46
N PRO A 204 9.83 -3.26 -8.86
CA PRO A 204 9.52 -3.02 -10.26
C PRO A 204 10.70 -2.51 -11.09
N SER A 205 10.93 -3.18 -12.21
CA SER A 205 11.91 -2.84 -13.25
C SER A 205 11.40 -3.33 -14.61
N ALA A 206 12.00 -2.86 -15.70
CA ALA A 206 11.69 -3.32 -17.05
C ALA A 206 11.86 -4.84 -17.18
N ALA A 207 12.93 -5.41 -16.61
CA ALA A 207 13.16 -6.85 -16.61
C ALA A 207 12.09 -7.61 -15.81
N TYR A 208 11.71 -7.10 -14.64
CA TYR A 208 10.62 -7.64 -13.83
C TYR A 208 9.30 -7.65 -14.61
N MET A 209 8.94 -6.52 -15.22
CA MET A 209 7.66 -6.38 -15.91
C MET A 209 7.57 -7.23 -17.16
N LEU A 210 8.67 -7.37 -17.90
CA LEU A 210 8.74 -8.28 -19.04
C LEU A 210 8.65 -9.74 -18.63
N ARG A 211 9.34 -10.12 -17.54
CA ARG A 211 9.27 -11.47 -16.99
C ARG A 211 7.84 -11.85 -16.58
N LEU A 212 7.11 -10.91 -15.97
CA LEU A 212 5.75 -11.13 -15.48
C LEU A 212 4.66 -10.84 -16.54
N ARG A 213 5.01 -10.50 -17.78
CA ARG A 213 4.04 -10.25 -18.86
C ARG A 213 2.94 -11.33 -18.99
N PRO A 214 3.24 -12.64 -18.91
CA PRO A 214 2.19 -13.66 -18.96
C PRO A 214 1.17 -13.53 -17.82
N LEU A 215 1.64 -13.20 -16.61
CA LEU A 215 0.76 -12.96 -15.47
C LEU A 215 -0.12 -11.73 -15.68
N TRP A 216 0.46 -10.61 -16.13
CA TRP A 216 -0.29 -9.38 -16.40
C TRP A 216 -1.39 -9.61 -17.44
N GLN A 217 -1.08 -10.35 -18.50
CA GLN A 217 -2.04 -10.75 -19.50
C GLN A 217 -3.17 -11.63 -18.92
N ALA A 218 -2.84 -12.61 -18.08
CA ALA A 218 -3.83 -13.49 -17.47
C ALA A 218 -4.77 -12.74 -16.51
N LEU A 219 -4.22 -11.87 -15.64
CA LEU A 219 -5.00 -11.02 -14.73
C LEU A 219 -5.94 -10.08 -15.51
N PHE A 220 -5.41 -9.41 -16.54
CA PHE A 220 -6.19 -8.51 -17.38
C PHE A 220 -7.32 -9.25 -18.13
N ASN A 221 -7.01 -10.36 -18.80
CA ASN A 221 -8.00 -11.15 -19.53
C ASN A 221 -9.11 -11.65 -18.62
N GLN A 222 -8.75 -12.10 -17.41
CA GLN A 222 -9.71 -12.54 -16.41
C GLN A 222 -10.64 -11.38 -16.02
N ALA A 223 -10.08 -10.21 -15.69
CA ALA A 223 -10.86 -9.05 -15.28
C ALA A 223 -11.86 -8.62 -16.36
N VAL A 224 -11.42 -8.51 -17.62
CA VAL A 224 -12.28 -8.15 -18.76
C VAL A 224 -13.35 -9.21 -19.02
N SER A 225 -12.99 -10.49 -19.00
CA SER A 225 -13.94 -11.58 -19.26
C SER A 225 -14.99 -11.71 -18.16
N ARG A 226 -14.60 -11.53 -16.89
CA ARG A 226 -15.48 -11.70 -15.74
C ARG A 226 -16.35 -10.47 -15.49
N PHE A 227 -15.84 -9.29 -15.82
CA PHE A 227 -16.48 -8.00 -15.55
C PHE A 227 -16.50 -7.10 -16.80
N PRO A 228 -17.15 -7.52 -17.90
CA PRO A 228 -17.17 -6.75 -19.14
C PRO A 228 -17.78 -5.36 -18.96
N ASP A 229 -18.74 -5.21 -18.04
CA ASP A 229 -19.37 -3.92 -17.73
C ASP A 229 -18.40 -2.92 -17.06
N LEU A 230 -17.34 -3.42 -16.41
CA LEU A 230 -16.30 -2.58 -15.80
C LEU A 230 -15.17 -2.24 -16.77
N TYR A 231 -15.05 -2.95 -17.89
CA TYR A 231 -13.99 -2.79 -18.88
C TYR A 231 -14.59 -2.65 -20.30
N PRO A 232 -15.07 -1.46 -20.67
CA PRO A 232 -15.56 -1.23 -22.03
C PRO A 232 -14.44 -1.47 -23.06
N ALA A 233 -14.83 -1.89 -24.26
CA ALA A 233 -13.90 -2.39 -25.27
C ALA A 233 -12.78 -1.40 -25.65
N GLY A 234 -13.08 -0.10 -25.67
CA GLY A 234 -12.10 0.95 -26.03
C GLY A 234 -10.98 1.10 -24.99
N GLU A 235 -11.32 1.03 -23.71
CA GLU A 235 -10.38 1.09 -22.59
C GLU A 235 -9.65 -0.23 -22.41
N ALA A 236 -10.33 -1.36 -22.59
CA ALA A 236 -9.69 -2.67 -22.60
C ALA A 236 -8.63 -2.76 -23.72
N GLY A 237 -8.92 -2.26 -24.92
CA GLY A 237 -7.94 -2.19 -26.01
C GLY A 237 -6.71 -1.37 -25.67
N LEU A 238 -6.87 -0.26 -24.92
CA LEU A 238 -5.76 0.57 -24.45
C LEU A 238 -4.85 -0.18 -23.47
N LEU A 239 -5.43 -0.93 -22.54
CA LEU A 239 -4.68 -1.73 -21.57
C LEU A 239 -3.96 -2.91 -22.23
N GLN A 240 -4.59 -3.53 -23.23
CA GLN A 240 -3.94 -4.55 -24.04
C GLN A 240 -2.71 -3.97 -24.76
N GLN A 241 -2.84 -2.80 -25.38
CA GLN A 241 -1.71 -2.09 -25.99
C GLN A 241 -0.61 -1.79 -24.96
N ALA A 242 -0.96 -1.40 -23.74
CA ALA A 242 0.03 -1.19 -22.68
C ALA A 242 0.84 -2.47 -22.39
N ILE A 243 0.19 -3.64 -22.30
CA ILE A 243 0.87 -4.94 -22.15
C ILE A 243 1.78 -5.23 -23.35
N ASP A 244 1.33 -4.94 -24.56
CA ASP A 244 2.08 -5.19 -25.78
C ASP A 244 3.30 -4.28 -25.95
N HIS A 245 3.20 -3.05 -25.44
CA HIS A 245 4.26 -2.04 -25.47
C HIS A 245 5.03 -1.91 -24.14
N LEU A 246 4.99 -2.95 -23.28
CA LEU A 246 5.75 -3.02 -22.04
C LEU A 246 7.21 -2.55 -22.18
N PRO A 247 8.02 -3.05 -23.15
CA PRO A 247 9.42 -2.60 -23.28
C PRO A 247 9.57 -1.09 -23.48
N ALA A 248 8.65 -0.47 -24.23
CA ALA A 248 8.75 0.94 -24.58
C ALA A 248 8.47 1.84 -23.37
N TYR A 249 7.35 1.61 -22.68
CA TYR A 249 6.96 2.49 -21.58
C TYR A 249 7.75 2.22 -20.29
N TRP A 250 8.11 0.95 -20.01
CA TRP A 250 9.01 0.66 -18.90
C TRP A 250 10.45 1.09 -19.19
N GLY A 251 10.88 1.12 -20.45
CA GLY A 251 12.15 1.73 -20.83
C GLY A 251 12.24 3.21 -20.45
N GLU A 252 11.11 3.92 -20.43
CA GLU A 252 11.02 5.30 -19.94
C GLU A 252 10.96 5.34 -18.40
N LEU A 253 10.06 4.58 -17.76
CA LEU A 253 9.92 4.55 -16.29
C LEU A 253 11.21 4.16 -15.57
N GLU A 254 12.01 3.25 -16.14
CA GLU A 254 13.29 2.81 -15.55
C GLU A 254 14.28 3.96 -15.38
N GLN A 255 14.20 4.98 -16.24
CA GLN A 255 15.12 6.13 -16.22
C GLN A 255 14.68 7.22 -15.23
N VAL A 256 13.44 7.15 -14.74
CA VAL A 256 12.88 8.14 -13.83
C VAL A 256 13.39 7.88 -12.41
N PRO A 257 13.81 8.92 -11.65
CA PRO A 257 14.13 8.78 -10.23
C PRO A 257 13.05 8.02 -9.46
N LYS A 258 13.43 6.90 -8.84
CA LYS A 258 12.56 6.14 -7.93
C LYS A 258 12.68 6.68 -6.50
N THR A 259 11.60 6.55 -5.76
CA THR A 259 11.49 6.77 -4.32
C THR A 259 10.91 5.53 -3.66
N PHE A 260 11.01 5.43 -2.34
CA PHE A 260 10.29 4.44 -1.57
C PHE A 260 8.81 4.85 -1.44
N ILE A 261 7.91 4.03 -1.98
CA ILE A 261 6.47 4.25 -2.06
C ILE A 261 5.71 3.28 -1.15
N HIS A 262 4.46 3.59 -0.82
CA HIS A 262 3.56 2.71 -0.07
C HIS A 262 3.07 1.52 -0.91
N ASN A 263 2.78 1.75 -2.21
CA ASN A 263 2.35 0.72 -3.19
C ASN A 263 1.02 0.01 -2.85
N ASP A 264 0.25 0.61 -1.95
CA ASP A 264 -1.13 0.25 -1.60
C ASP A 264 -1.85 1.46 -0.99
N LEU A 265 -1.61 2.66 -1.53
CA LEU A 265 -1.97 3.94 -0.90
C LEU A 265 -3.46 4.26 -1.13
N ASN A 266 -4.32 3.71 -0.27
CA ASN A 266 -5.76 3.87 -0.38
C ASN A 266 -6.45 4.05 1.00
N PRO A 267 -7.72 4.49 1.06
CA PRO A 267 -8.43 4.78 2.31
C PRO A 267 -8.59 3.63 3.32
N ARG A 268 -8.21 2.39 2.98
CA ARG A 268 -8.12 1.28 3.96
C ARG A 268 -6.85 1.37 4.79
N ASN A 269 -5.81 1.97 4.23
CA ASN A 269 -4.45 2.04 4.75
C ASN A 269 -4.05 3.46 5.19
N THR A 270 -5.04 4.35 5.29
CA THR A 270 -4.80 5.76 5.60
C THR A 270 -5.89 6.34 6.48
N CYS A 271 -5.53 7.29 7.33
CA CYS A 271 -6.45 8.13 8.08
C CYS A 271 -5.83 9.52 8.33
N PHE A 272 -6.56 10.39 9.03
CA PHE A 272 -6.01 11.64 9.53
C PHE A 272 -6.10 11.73 11.05
N LYS A 273 -5.04 12.25 11.65
CA LYS A 273 -5.02 12.67 13.04
C LYS A 273 -5.26 14.17 13.08
N GLU A 274 -6.09 14.62 14.01
CA GLU A 274 -6.21 16.03 14.34
C GLU A 274 -5.05 16.42 15.26
N THR A 275 -4.27 17.42 14.87
CA THR A 275 -3.16 17.93 15.68
C THR A 275 -3.34 19.43 15.94
N ALA A 276 -2.55 19.97 16.87
CA ALA A 276 -2.52 21.42 17.11
C ALA A 276 -2.12 22.23 15.85
N ASN A 277 -1.43 21.59 14.90
CA ASN A 277 -0.98 22.19 13.64
C ASN A 277 -1.91 21.85 12.45
N GLY A 278 -3.09 21.27 12.72
CA GLY A 278 -4.05 20.82 11.71
C GLY A 278 -3.96 19.33 11.43
N LEU A 279 -4.46 18.93 10.25
CA LEU A 279 -4.54 17.54 9.83
C LEU A 279 -3.15 16.93 9.61
N GLN A 280 -2.90 15.77 10.23
CA GLN A 280 -1.73 14.94 9.96
C GLN A 280 -2.18 13.67 9.24
N PHE A 281 -1.70 13.48 8.02
CA PHE A 281 -1.95 12.28 7.25
C PHE A 281 -1.18 11.12 7.87
N CYS A 282 -1.87 10.01 8.16
CA CYS A 282 -1.28 8.82 8.74
C CYS A 282 -1.48 7.65 7.76
N VAL A 283 -0.38 7.02 7.37
CA VAL A 283 -0.33 5.89 6.45
C VAL A 283 0.18 4.68 7.21
N TYR A 284 -0.58 3.60 7.18
CA TYR A 284 -0.29 2.35 7.87
C TYR A 284 -0.43 1.17 6.91
N ASP A 285 0.04 -0.01 7.33
CA ASP A 285 0.10 -1.22 6.50
C ASP A 285 1.13 -1.17 5.36
N TRP A 286 2.38 -0.83 5.71
CA TRP A 286 3.52 -0.70 4.78
C TRP A 286 4.07 -2.03 4.24
N GLU A 287 3.26 -3.09 4.25
CA GLU A 287 3.72 -4.44 3.93
C GLU A 287 4.01 -4.66 2.45
N LEU A 288 3.47 -3.81 1.58
CA LEU A 288 3.68 -3.86 0.13
C LEU A 288 4.61 -2.76 -0.39
N ALA A 289 5.14 -1.93 0.52
CA ALA A 289 6.04 -0.84 0.19
C ALA A 289 7.17 -1.32 -0.71
N THR A 290 7.59 -0.50 -1.68
CA THR A 290 8.63 -0.85 -2.66
C THR A 290 9.22 0.41 -3.28
N TYR A 291 10.15 0.26 -4.23
CA TYR A 291 10.67 1.37 -5.02
C TYR A 291 9.89 1.53 -6.33
N HIS A 292 9.40 2.74 -6.57
CA HIS A 292 8.79 3.14 -7.84
C HIS A 292 8.94 4.66 -8.00
N ILE A 293 8.42 5.22 -9.10
CA ILE A 293 8.32 6.66 -9.26
C ILE A 293 7.25 7.22 -8.30
N PRO A 294 7.44 8.44 -7.75
CA PRO A 294 6.55 9.03 -6.75
C PRO A 294 5.08 9.14 -7.20
N GLN A 295 4.84 9.21 -8.50
CA GLN A 295 3.51 9.35 -9.09
C GLN A 295 2.63 8.12 -8.88
N TYR A 296 3.21 6.94 -8.62
CA TYR A 296 2.45 5.69 -8.48
C TYR A 296 1.47 5.74 -7.31
N ASP A 297 1.94 6.10 -6.12
CA ASP A 297 1.10 6.27 -4.94
C ASP A 297 0.00 7.33 -5.17
N VAL A 298 0.30 8.40 -5.91
CA VAL A 298 -0.68 9.43 -6.27
C VAL A 298 -1.74 8.89 -7.23
N ALA A 299 -1.35 8.06 -8.19
CA ALA A 299 -2.29 7.46 -9.15
C ALA A 299 -3.29 6.55 -8.42
N GLU A 300 -2.81 5.65 -7.57
CA GLU A 300 -3.67 4.80 -6.75
C GLU A 300 -4.58 5.63 -5.83
N PHE A 301 -3.99 6.54 -5.05
CA PHE A 301 -4.73 7.37 -4.09
C PHE A 301 -5.88 8.14 -4.75
N LEU A 302 -5.60 8.84 -5.86
CA LEU A 302 -6.61 9.62 -6.57
C LEU A 302 -7.69 8.74 -7.23
N CYS A 303 -7.36 7.50 -7.63
CA CYS A 303 -8.37 6.55 -8.10
C CYS A 303 -9.37 6.20 -6.98
N PHE A 304 -8.91 6.13 -5.73
CA PHE A 304 -9.76 5.79 -4.59
C PHE A 304 -10.57 6.97 -4.05
N VAL A 305 -10.01 8.18 -3.98
CA VAL A 305 -10.65 9.31 -3.26
C VAL A 305 -11.47 10.24 -4.15
N LEU A 306 -11.30 10.19 -5.47
CA LEU A 306 -12.14 10.94 -6.41
C LEU A 306 -13.38 10.13 -6.82
N ASP A 307 -14.50 10.84 -6.93
CA ASP A 307 -15.76 10.37 -7.51
C ASP A 307 -16.04 11.10 -8.84
N THR A 308 -17.12 10.71 -9.51
CA THR A 308 -17.50 11.20 -10.84
C THR A 308 -17.56 12.71 -10.93
N ASP A 309 -18.05 13.37 -9.87
CA ASP A 309 -18.21 14.82 -9.83
C ASP A 309 -16.87 15.56 -9.66
N ARG A 310 -15.84 14.85 -9.18
CA ARG A 310 -14.51 15.41 -8.89
C ARG A 310 -13.40 14.85 -9.77
N TYR A 311 -13.71 13.98 -10.73
CA TYR A 311 -12.73 13.48 -11.71
C TYR A 311 -12.00 14.60 -12.45
N ALA A 312 -12.65 15.72 -12.75
CA ALA A 312 -12.03 16.88 -13.40
C ALA A 312 -10.91 17.52 -12.56
N LEU A 313 -10.90 17.32 -11.23
CA LEU A 313 -9.90 17.88 -10.32
C LEU A 313 -8.58 17.11 -10.31
N ARG A 314 -8.51 15.93 -10.94
CA ARG A 314 -7.32 15.06 -10.92
C ARG A 314 -6.06 15.79 -11.38
N GLN A 315 -6.13 16.52 -12.50
CA GLN A 315 -4.99 17.29 -13.00
C GLN A 315 -4.59 18.42 -12.03
N THR A 316 -5.56 19.04 -11.35
CA THR A 316 -5.30 20.07 -10.33
C THR A 316 -4.54 19.50 -9.14
N TYR A 317 -4.95 18.33 -8.63
CA TYR A 317 -4.27 17.67 -7.53
C TYR A 317 -2.89 17.14 -7.94
N LEU A 318 -2.75 16.63 -9.16
CA LEU A 318 -1.47 16.20 -9.70
C LEU A 318 -0.46 17.35 -9.81
N GLU A 319 -0.90 18.50 -10.32
CA GLU A 319 -0.07 19.69 -10.42
C GLU A 319 0.29 20.24 -9.03
N PHE A 320 -0.67 20.23 -8.10
CA PHE A 320 -0.40 20.59 -6.71
C PHE A 320 0.69 19.70 -6.09
N TYR A 321 0.56 18.38 -6.23
CA TYR A 321 1.54 17.41 -5.75
C TYR A 321 2.92 17.63 -6.39
N ARG A 322 2.98 17.85 -7.71
CA ARG A 322 4.22 18.18 -8.43
C ARG A 322 4.89 19.41 -7.81
N GLY A 323 4.13 20.47 -7.56
CA GLY A 323 4.65 21.70 -6.96
C GLY A 323 5.25 21.47 -5.56
N GLN A 324 4.58 20.67 -4.72
CA GLN A 324 5.10 20.30 -3.39
C GLN A 324 6.41 19.50 -3.51
N LEU A 325 6.43 18.47 -4.37
CA LEU A 325 7.62 17.65 -4.57
C LEU A 325 8.78 18.48 -5.13
N HIS A 326 8.52 19.31 -6.15
CA HIS A 326 9.52 20.19 -6.76
C HIS A 326 10.13 21.16 -5.77
N ALA A 327 9.31 21.77 -4.90
CA ALA A 327 9.79 22.68 -3.87
C ALA A 327 10.76 22.01 -2.87
N LEU A 328 10.58 20.71 -2.61
CA LEU A 328 11.41 19.94 -1.68
C LEU A 328 12.68 19.39 -2.33
N THR A 329 12.64 19.04 -3.62
CA THR A 329 13.72 18.29 -4.28
C THR A 329 14.48 19.11 -5.32
N GLY A 330 13.92 20.22 -5.81
CA GLY A 330 14.39 20.94 -6.99
C GLY A 330 14.23 20.17 -8.31
N THR A 331 13.66 18.96 -8.29
CA THR A 331 13.41 18.11 -9.48
C THR A 331 11.96 18.19 -9.93
N HIS A 332 11.57 17.57 -11.05
CA HIS A 332 10.18 17.58 -11.54
C HIS A 332 9.62 18.98 -11.90
N GLY A 333 10.50 19.90 -12.33
CA GLY A 333 10.13 21.27 -12.70
C GLY A 333 9.24 21.38 -13.93
N ASP A 334 9.36 20.47 -14.90
CA ASP A 334 8.53 20.44 -16.11
C ASP A 334 7.18 19.73 -15.88
N PRO A 335 6.04 20.44 -15.96
CA PRO A 335 4.72 19.84 -15.82
C PRO A 335 4.40 18.78 -16.89
N ALA A 336 4.85 18.95 -18.14
CA ALA A 336 4.50 18.05 -19.23
C ALA A 336 5.15 16.67 -19.03
N THR A 337 6.45 16.64 -18.75
CA THR A 337 7.19 15.42 -18.38
C THR A 337 6.60 14.77 -17.12
N PHE A 338 6.24 15.56 -16.11
CA PHE A 338 5.63 15.01 -14.89
C PHE A 338 4.28 14.32 -15.15
N ARG A 339 3.41 14.95 -15.97
CA ARG A 339 2.14 14.36 -16.41
C ARG A 339 2.36 13.08 -17.22
N ARG A 340 3.36 13.06 -18.10
CA ARG A 340 3.72 11.86 -18.87
C ARG A 340 4.09 10.71 -17.94
N HIS A 341 4.99 10.94 -16.98
CA HIS A 341 5.37 9.90 -16.02
C HIS A 341 4.19 9.45 -15.13
N PHE A 342 3.29 10.36 -14.74
CA PHE A 342 2.06 9.99 -14.03
C PHE A 342 1.18 9.06 -14.88
N ALA A 343 0.99 9.37 -16.16
CA ALA A 343 0.20 8.54 -17.06
C ALA A 343 0.81 7.14 -17.24
N LEU A 344 2.15 7.02 -17.27
CA LEU A 344 2.84 5.73 -17.30
C LEU A 344 2.70 4.96 -15.97
N ALA A 345 2.81 5.63 -14.82
CA ALA A 345 2.53 5.02 -13.53
C ALA A 345 1.08 4.52 -13.41
N ALA A 346 0.12 5.25 -14.00
CA ALA A 346 -1.28 4.83 -14.02
C ALA A 346 -1.47 3.52 -14.82
N LEU A 347 -0.84 3.37 -16.00
CA LEU A 347 -0.86 2.11 -16.74
C LEU A 347 -0.32 0.96 -15.87
N ASP A 348 0.79 1.20 -15.19
CA ASP A 348 1.43 0.22 -14.33
C ASP A 348 0.56 -0.18 -13.13
N PHE A 349 -0.10 0.79 -12.49
CA PHE A 349 -1.09 0.56 -11.44
C PHE A 349 -2.23 -0.35 -11.92
N GLY A 350 -2.76 -0.09 -13.12
CA GLY A 350 -3.84 -0.88 -13.70
C GLY A 350 -3.46 -2.34 -13.97
N LEU A 351 -2.27 -2.57 -14.52
CA LEU A 351 -1.81 -3.92 -14.88
C LEU A 351 -1.41 -4.74 -13.64
N HIS A 352 -0.80 -4.08 -12.65
CA HIS A 352 -0.27 -4.76 -11.48
C HIS A 352 -1.28 -4.82 -10.33
N ARG A 353 -1.48 -3.71 -9.60
CA ARG A 353 -2.26 -3.70 -8.34
C ARG A 353 -3.75 -3.84 -8.59
N LEU A 354 -4.30 -3.12 -9.57
CA LEU A 354 -5.72 -3.23 -9.87
C LEU A 354 -6.07 -4.62 -10.43
N GLY A 355 -5.19 -5.24 -11.23
CA GLY A 355 -5.34 -6.62 -11.67
C GLY A 355 -5.44 -7.61 -10.50
N LEU A 356 -4.57 -7.48 -9.50
CA LEU A 356 -4.63 -8.29 -8.28
C LEU A 356 -5.90 -8.05 -7.46
N TYR A 357 -6.38 -6.80 -7.38
CA TYR A 357 -7.67 -6.51 -6.75
C TYR A 357 -8.84 -7.16 -7.49
N MET A 358 -8.85 -7.12 -8.83
CA MET A 358 -9.89 -7.74 -9.64
C MET A 358 -9.91 -9.27 -9.50
N MET A 359 -8.73 -9.91 -9.39
CA MET A 359 -8.62 -11.33 -9.08
C MET A 359 -9.31 -11.65 -7.74
N ALA A 360 -8.98 -10.90 -6.67
CA ALA A 360 -9.60 -11.10 -5.37
C ALA A 360 -11.12 -10.83 -5.39
N HIS A 361 -11.54 -9.78 -6.10
CA HIS A 361 -12.94 -9.42 -6.29
C HIS A 361 -13.76 -10.50 -7.02
N SER A 362 -13.12 -11.29 -7.90
CA SER A 362 -13.78 -12.40 -8.60
C SER A 362 -14.20 -13.55 -7.68
N VAL A 363 -13.55 -13.69 -6.53
CA VAL A 363 -13.83 -14.71 -5.51
C VAL A 363 -14.67 -14.13 -4.37
N SER A 364 -14.34 -12.92 -3.90
CA SER A 364 -15.04 -12.23 -2.83
C SER A 364 -15.29 -10.75 -3.22
N PRO A 365 -16.53 -10.39 -3.61
CA PRO A 365 -16.81 -9.06 -4.13
C PRO A 365 -16.48 -7.94 -3.13
N TYR A 366 -15.64 -7.01 -3.58
CA TYR A 366 -15.37 -5.73 -2.92
C TYR A 366 -16.30 -4.63 -3.42
N PRO A 367 -17.23 -4.11 -2.59
CA PRO A 367 -18.24 -3.13 -3.02
C PRO A 367 -17.67 -1.81 -3.56
N PHE A 368 -16.47 -1.42 -3.12
CA PHE A 368 -15.82 -0.18 -3.59
C PHE A 368 -15.18 -0.32 -4.98
N LEU A 369 -14.84 -1.54 -5.41
CA LEU A 369 -13.93 -1.74 -6.54
C LEU A 369 -14.51 -1.29 -7.89
N PRO A 370 -15.79 -1.50 -8.22
CA PRO A 370 -16.38 -0.96 -9.46
C PRO A 370 -16.17 0.56 -9.62
N ARG A 371 -16.32 1.33 -8.54
CA ARG A 371 -16.09 2.78 -8.54
C ARG A 371 -14.62 3.12 -8.76
N VAL A 372 -13.71 2.37 -8.15
CA VAL A 372 -12.26 2.55 -8.32
C VAL A 372 -11.84 2.25 -9.76
N VAL A 373 -12.37 1.19 -10.37
CA VAL A 373 -12.13 0.87 -11.79
C VAL A 373 -12.65 2.00 -12.68
N ALA A 374 -13.85 2.52 -12.44
CA ALA A 374 -14.37 3.66 -13.19
C ALA A 374 -13.47 4.91 -13.08
N SER A 375 -12.96 5.21 -11.87
CA SER A 375 -12.02 6.31 -11.63
C SER A 375 -10.68 6.09 -12.35
N TYR A 376 -10.19 4.86 -12.35
CA TYR A 376 -9.00 4.47 -13.08
C TYR A 376 -9.17 4.63 -14.60
N LEU A 377 -10.25 4.12 -15.18
CA LEU A 377 -10.52 4.28 -16.60
C LEU A 377 -10.70 5.75 -17.01
N ASN A 378 -11.34 6.55 -16.15
CA ASN A 378 -11.40 7.99 -16.34
C ASN A 378 -10.01 8.64 -16.31
N THR A 379 -9.11 8.15 -15.44
CA THR A 379 -7.69 8.57 -15.45
C THR A 379 -7.09 8.28 -16.82
N LEU A 380 -7.25 7.06 -17.35
CA LEU A 380 -6.68 6.73 -18.67
C LEU A 380 -7.22 7.63 -19.79
N SER A 381 -8.53 7.90 -19.77
CA SER A 381 -9.17 8.78 -20.75
C SER A 381 -8.57 10.20 -20.75
N GLN A 382 -8.27 10.76 -19.56
CA GLN A 382 -7.69 12.09 -19.43
C GLN A 382 -6.28 12.24 -19.99
N PHE A 383 -5.52 11.15 -20.15
CA PHE A 383 -4.14 11.18 -20.66
C PHE A 383 -3.99 10.50 -22.04
N ARG A 384 -5.11 10.15 -22.68
CA ARG A 384 -5.13 9.37 -23.92
C ARG A 384 -4.37 10.04 -25.07
N THR A 385 -4.81 11.23 -25.46
CA THR A 385 -4.24 11.97 -26.58
C THR A 385 -2.82 12.43 -26.31
N ASP A 386 -2.56 12.84 -25.06
CA ASP A 386 -1.31 13.50 -24.69
C ASP A 386 -0.16 12.51 -24.48
N VAL A 387 -0.47 11.26 -24.15
CA VAL A 387 0.54 10.27 -23.78
C VAL A 387 0.34 8.96 -24.54
N TYR A 388 -0.81 8.32 -24.39
CA TYR A 388 -0.97 6.93 -24.83
C TYR A 388 -0.99 6.77 -26.34
N ASP A 389 -1.72 7.63 -27.05
CA ASP A 389 -1.76 7.59 -28.52
C ASP A 389 -0.35 7.78 -29.10
N THR A 390 0.44 8.71 -28.53
CA THR A 390 1.83 8.95 -28.97
C THR A 390 2.80 7.81 -28.62
N LEU A 391 2.56 7.11 -27.52
CA LEU A 391 3.37 5.99 -27.06
C LEU A 391 3.15 4.78 -27.98
N PHE A 392 1.90 4.50 -28.33
CA PHE A 392 1.52 3.35 -29.14
C PHE A 392 1.71 3.60 -30.64
N SER A 393 1.69 4.85 -31.10
CA SER A 393 1.98 5.18 -32.51
C SER A 393 3.47 5.07 -32.89
N LYS A 394 4.40 5.23 -31.93
CA LYS A 394 5.86 5.22 -32.16
C LYS A 394 6.48 3.83 -32.27
N SER A 395 5.67 2.79 -32.14
CA SER A 395 6.09 1.41 -31.98
C SER A 395 5.56 0.48 -33.09
N ALA A 396 4.97 1.04 -34.15
CA ALA A 396 4.46 0.34 -35.32
C ALA A 396 5.45 0.37 -36.49
#